data_AF-A0A7Y2UWS3-F1
#
_entry.id   AF-A0A7Y2UWS3-F1
#
_cell.length_a   1.000
_cell.length_b   1.000
_cell.length_c   1.000
_cell.angle_alpha   90.00
_cell.angle_beta   90.00
_cell.angle_gamma   90.00
#
_symmetry.space_group_name_H-M   'P 1'
#
loop_
_entity.id
_entity.type
_entity.pdbx_description
1 polymer ?
#
loop_
_entity_poly.entity_id
_entity_poly.type
_entity_poly.pdbx_seq_one_letter_code
_entity_poly.pdbx_strand_id
1 'polypeptide(L)' 'MEKIYSTKKNAYEAPKVGPETIRFLLSYSKAFRVTKHRQFSFDTILN' A
#
# COMPACT_ATOMS: atom_id res chain seq x y z
N MET A 1 -33.97 -7.71 16.71
CA MET A 1 -32.88 -7.38 15.77
C MET A 1 -32.62 -5.88 15.80
N GLU A 2 -32.33 -5.35 16.99
CA GLU A 2 -32.18 -3.92 17.20
C GLU A 2 -30.92 -3.73 18.04
N LYS A 3 -30.04 -2.81 17.65
CA LYS A 3 -28.83 -2.33 18.36
C LYS A 3 -27.45 -2.94 18.05
N ILE A 4 -27.25 -3.69 16.96
CA ILE A 4 -25.87 -4.00 16.51
C ILE A 4 -25.28 -2.84 15.69
N TYR A 5 -26.12 -2.04 15.02
CA TYR A 5 -25.70 -0.82 14.29
C TYR A 5 -25.58 0.41 15.20
N SER A 6 -25.42 0.19 16.52
CA SER A 6 -25.16 1.28 17.45
C SER A 6 -23.99 2.10 16.92
N THR A 7 -24.24 3.40 16.80
CA THR A 7 -23.43 4.49 16.26
C THR A 7 -22.13 4.70 17.02
N LYS A 8 -21.35 3.64 17.25
CA LYS A 8 -19.92 3.77 17.45
C LYS A 8 -19.36 4.13 16.09
N LYS A 9 -19.31 5.44 15.79
CA LYS A 9 -18.30 5.98 14.89
C LYS A 9 -16.99 5.43 15.43
N ASN A 10 -16.52 4.33 14.84
CA ASN A 10 -15.21 3.80 15.12
C ASN A 10 -14.28 4.98 14.88
N ALA A 11 -13.72 5.53 15.96
CA ALA A 11 -12.61 6.47 15.89
C ALA A 11 -11.40 5.63 15.43
N TYR A 12 -11.44 5.20 14.18
CA TYR A 12 -10.32 4.59 13.52
C TYR A 12 -9.39 5.75 13.19
N GLU A 13 -8.44 6.01 14.09
CA GLU A 13 -7.31 6.84 13.76
C GLU A 13 -6.52 6.10 12.69
N ALA A 14 -6.48 6.65 11.48
CA ALA A 14 -5.64 6.12 10.42
C ALA A 14 -4.20 6.10 10.96
N PRO A 15 -3.50 4.95 10.96
CA PRO A 15 -2.15 4.89 11.46
C PRO A 15 -1.30 5.88 10.66
N LYS A 16 -0.68 6.84 11.37
CA LYS A 16 0.25 7.77 10.72
C LYS A 16 1.46 6.97 10.25
N VAL A 17 1.68 7.01 8.95
CA VAL A 17 2.81 6.33 8.31
C VAL A 17 4.11 7.01 8.77
N GLY A 18 5.05 6.22 9.28
CA GLY A 18 6.37 6.72 9.69
C GLY A 18 7.21 7.19 8.50
N PRO A 19 8.14 8.16 8.69
CA PRO A 19 9.06 8.60 7.65
C PRO A 19 9.84 7.45 7.00
N GLU A 20 10.18 6.41 7.77
CA GLU A 20 10.90 5.22 7.33
C GLU A 20 10.09 4.42 6.31
N THR A 21 8.80 4.23 6.58
CA THR A 21 7.89 3.54 5.68
C THR A 21 7.72 4.31 4.37
N ILE A 22 7.64 5.64 4.43
CA ILE A 22 7.60 6.49 3.23
C ILE A 22 8.89 6.32 2.41
N ARG A 23 10.05 6.36 3.07
CA ARG A 23 11.35 6.18 2.41
C ARG A 23 11.46 4.80 1.76
N PHE A 24 11.02 3.75 2.45
CA PHE A 24 10.99 2.39 1.93
C PHE A 24 10.10 2.29 0.68
N LEU A 25 8.90 2.85 0.72
CA LEU A 25 7.99 2.83 -0.43
C LEU A 25 8.58 3.60 -1.62
N LEU A 26 9.26 4.72 -1.37
CA LEU A 26 9.93 5.50 -2.41
C LEU A 26 11.18 4.81 -2.97
N SER A 27 11.95 4.09 -2.16
CA SER A 27 13.07 3.29 -2.67
C SER A 27 12.56 2.08 -3.46
N TYR A 28 11.52 1.42 -2.96
CA TYR A 28 10.89 0.29 -3.62
C TYR A 28 10.30 0.68 -4.98
N SER A 29 9.58 1.82 -5.06
CA SER A 29 9.00 2.27 -6.33
C SER A 29 10.04 2.62 -7.39
N LYS A 30 11.24 3.07 -6.98
CA LYS A 30 12.37 3.31 -7.88
C LYS A 30 13.04 2.03 -8.34
N ALA A 31 13.14 1.04 -7.46
CA ALA A 31 13.70 -0.28 -7.77
C ALA A 31 12.76 -1.15 -8.61
N PHE A 32 11.45 -0.90 -8.51
CA PHE A 32 10.42 -1.64 -9.22
C PHE A 32 10.37 -1.23 -10.69
N ARG A 33 10.70 -2.18 -11.56
CA ARG A 33 10.65 -1.99 -13.02
C ARG A 33 9.70 -3.02 -13.63
N VAL A 34 8.66 -2.52 -14.28
CA VAL A 34 7.74 -3.36 -15.07
C VAL A 34 8.23 -3.35 -16.50
N THR A 35 8.66 -4.51 -16.98
CA THR A 35 9.12 -4.68 -18.37
C THR A 35 8.02 -5.38 -19.14
N LYS A 36 7.49 -4.72 -20.18
CA LYS A 36 6.47 -5.31 -21.06
C LYS A 36 7.12 -5.75 -22.37
N HIS A 37 6.96 -7.02 -22.72
CA HIS A 37 7.40 -7.56 -24.00
C HIS A 37 6.28 -8.42 -24.63
N ARG A 38 5.78 -7.97 -25.79
CA ARG A 38 4.60 -8.55 -26.46
C ARG A 38 3.39 -8.60 -25.52
N GLN A 39 2.91 -9.81 -25.20
CA GLN A 39 1.78 -10.07 -24.30
C GLN A 39 2.22 -10.39 -22.86
N PHE A 40 3.52 -10.30 -22.56
CA PHE A 40 4.06 -10.64 -21.25
C PHE A 40 4.50 -9.39 -20.49
N SER A 41 4.18 -9.35 -19.21
CA SER A 41 4.65 -8.37 -18.23
C SER A 41 5.53 -9.06 -17.20
N PHE A 42 6.72 -8.51 -16.99
CA PHE A 42 7.68 -9.00 -16.03
C PHE A 42 7.94 -7.92 -15.00
N ASP A 43 7.72 -8.27 -13.73
CA ASP A 43 8.04 -7.43 -12.60
C ASP A 43 9.47 -7.74 -12.16
N THR A 44 10.34 -6.74 -12.22
CA THR A 44 11.73 -6.87 -11.77
C THR A 44 11.94 -5.91 -10.61
N ILE A 45 12.33 -6.45 -9.45
CA ILE A 45 12.82 -5.66 -8.32
C ILE A 45 14.35 -5.68 -8.45
N LEU A 46 14.91 -4.59 -8.98
CA LEU A 46 16.37 -4.39 -9.02
C LEU A 46 16.81 -3.97 -7.61
N ASN A 47 17.16 -4.96 -6.77
CA ASN A 47 17.82 -4.72 -5.49
C ASN A 47 19.30 -5.08 -5.62
#